data_AF-A0A645IK04-F1
#
_entry.id   AF-A0A645IK04-F1
#
_cell.length_a   1.000
_cell.length_b   1.000
_cell.length_c   1.000
_cell.angle_alpha   90.00
_cell.angle_beta   90.00
_cell.angle_gamma   90.00
#
_symmetry.space_group_name_H-M   'P 1'
#
loop_
_entity.id
_entity.type
_entity.pdbx_description
1 polymer ?
#
loop_
_entity_poly.entity_id
_entity_poly.type
_entity_poly.pdbx_seq_one_letter_code
_entity_poly.pdbx_strand_id
1 'polypeptide(L)'
;MTRIVDAYLEHARVWYFFNGGEESIYLTSADWMERNLHRRIEVAFPVYSEPLKRQIVDILNIQLADNQSAVWVDENLNNQFKHNNRPPLRAQLAIYEYLKKSTGQ
;
A
#
# COMPACT_ATOMS: atom_id res chain seq x y z
N MET A 1 9.61 4.08 8.53
CA MET A 1 8.82 3.08 7.76
C MET A 1 7.39 3.06 8.28
N THR A 2 6.36 2.99 7.43
CA THR A 2 4.97 2.86 7.89
C THR A 2 4.58 1.40 7.99
N ARG A 3 3.95 1.01 9.10
CA ARG A 3 3.31 -0.30 9.29
C ARG A 3 1.83 -0.07 9.61
N ILE A 4 0.96 -0.83 8.97
CA ILE A 4 -0.49 -0.82 9.23
C ILE A 4 -0.85 -2.21 9.74
N VAL A 5 -1.49 -2.27 10.90
CA VAL A 5 -2.14 -3.48 11.40
C VAL A 5 -3.54 -3.10 11.81
N ASP A 6 -4.51 -3.74 11.18
CA ASP A 6 -5.92 -3.43 11.32
C ASP A 6 -6.74 -4.73 11.12
N ALA A 7 -8.05 -4.64 10.92
CA ALA A 7 -8.96 -5.77 10.87
C ALA A 7 -8.63 -6.77 9.74
N TYR A 8 -8.23 -6.27 8.56
CA TYR A 8 -7.73 -7.10 7.46
C TYR A 8 -6.21 -7.21 7.47
N LEU A 9 -5.71 -8.35 7.00
CA LEU A 9 -4.28 -8.58 6.84
C LEU A 9 -3.77 -7.90 5.57
N GLU A 10 -2.85 -6.96 5.72
CA GLU A 10 -2.19 -6.28 4.59
C GLU A 10 -1.22 -7.24 3.88
N HIS A 11 -1.75 -7.99 2.90
CA HIS A 11 -1.00 -8.99 2.13
C HIS A 11 -0.63 -8.50 0.72
N ALA A 12 -1.14 -7.35 0.29
CA ALA A 12 -0.82 -6.79 -1.02
C ALA A 12 0.67 -6.42 -1.10
N ARG A 13 1.31 -6.79 -2.22
CA ARG A 13 2.69 -6.44 -2.53
C ARG A 13 2.72 -5.66 -3.83
N VAL A 14 3.08 -4.40 -3.72
CA VAL A 14 3.08 -3.42 -4.81
C VAL A 14 4.43 -2.76 -4.87
N TRP A 15 5.02 -2.68 -6.06
CA TRP A 15 6.21 -1.88 -6.32
C TRP A 15 5.81 -0.70 -7.20
N TYR A 16 6.05 0.50 -6.72
CA TYR A 16 5.84 1.75 -7.45
C TYR A 16 7.20 2.40 -7.73
N PHE A 17 7.46 2.70 -9.00
CA PHE A 17 8.65 3.40 -9.45
C PHE A 17 8.24 4.67 -10.19
N PHE A 18 8.70 5.83 -9.71
CA PHE A 18 8.38 7.13 -10.30
C PHE A 18 8.99 7.32 -11.71
N ASN A 19 10.18 6.75 -11.95
CA ASN A 19 10.86 6.70 -13.25
C ASN A 19 10.84 8.05 -14.02
N GLY A 20 11.22 9.14 -13.37
CA GLY A 20 11.28 10.47 -13.99
C GLY A 20 9.92 11.03 -14.43
N GLY A 21 8.81 10.49 -13.93
CA GLY A 21 7.44 10.83 -14.33
C GLY A 21 6.76 9.74 -15.17
N GLU A 22 7.52 8.77 -15.69
CA GLU A 22 6.98 7.61 -16.41
C GLU A 22 6.68 6.45 -15.45
N GLU A 23 5.68 6.66 -14.59
CA GLU A 23 5.35 5.76 -13.49
C GLU A 23 5.16 4.31 -13.93
N SER A 24 5.88 3.42 -13.26
CA SER A 24 5.83 1.97 -13.45
C SER A 24 5.37 1.29 -12.17
N ILE A 25 4.31 0.49 -12.28
CA ILE A 25 3.71 -0.22 -11.15
C ILE A 25 3.73 -1.71 -11.43
N TYR A 26 4.15 -2.48 -10.43
CA TYR A 26 4.15 -3.94 -10.46
C TYR A 26 3.37 -4.48 -9.28
N LEU A 27 2.54 -5.48 -9.55
CA LEU A 27 1.94 -6.33 -8.52
C LEU A 27 2.73 -7.63 -8.49
N THR A 28 3.00 -8.14 -7.29
CA THR A 28 3.92 -9.27 -7.13
C THR A 28 3.44 -10.27 -6.10
N SER A 29 3.80 -11.54 -6.30
CA SER A 29 3.67 -12.58 -5.28
C SER A 29 4.84 -12.55 -4.28
N ALA A 30 5.97 -11.92 -4.60
CA ALA A 30 7.17 -11.89 -3.76
C ALA A 30 7.21 -10.68 -2.82
N ASP A 31 7.63 -10.89 -1.57
CA ASP A 31 8.23 -9.83 -0.76
C ASP A 31 9.77 -9.85 -0.87
N TRP A 32 10.44 -8.84 -0.31
CA TRP A 32 11.91 -8.70 -0.35
C TRP A 32 12.62 -9.57 0.69
N MET A 33 12.33 -10.86 0.70
CA MET A 33 13.09 -11.84 1.46
C MET A 33 13.90 -12.73 0.52
N GLU A 34 15.15 -13.02 0.89
CA GLU A 34 16.10 -13.81 0.09
C GLU A 34 15.48 -15.11 -0.47
N ARG A 35 14.68 -15.80 0.37
CA ARG A 35 13.98 -17.03 -0.05
C ARG A 35 13.03 -16.82 -1.22
N ASN A 36 12.38 -15.67 -1.32
CA ASN A 36 11.43 -15.37 -2.40
C ASN A 36 12.17 -14.90 -3.66
N LEU A 37 13.33 -14.25 -3.51
CA LEU A 37 14.12 -13.77 -4.64
C LEU A 37 15.00 -14.86 -5.29
N HIS A 38 15.43 -15.87 -4.52
CA HIS A 38 16.41 -16.85 -5.00
C HIS A 38 15.94 -18.31 -4.96
N ARG A 39 14.98 -18.65 -4.07
CA ARG A 39 14.65 -20.07 -3.78
C ARG A 39 13.23 -20.45 -4.17
N ARG A 40 12.37 -19.48 -4.47
CA ARG A 40 10.98 -19.70 -4.88
C ARG A 40 10.76 -19.17 -6.29
N ILE A 41 9.80 -19.78 -6.97
CA ILE A 41 9.28 -19.25 -8.23
C ILE A 41 8.21 -18.23 -7.84
N GLU A 42 8.46 -16.98 -8.18
CA GLU A 42 7.59 -15.85 -7.91
C GLU A 42 7.27 -15.11 -9.21
N VAL A 43 6.16 -14.37 -9.22
CA VAL A 43 5.74 -13.59 -10.38
C VAL A 43 5.53 -12.14 -9.95
N ALA A 44 6.17 -11.23 -10.67
CA ALA A 44 5.84 -9.82 -10.67
C ALA A 44 5.37 -9.46 -12.08
N PHE A 45 4.27 -8.73 -12.20
CA PHE A 45 3.75 -8.31 -13.49
C PHE A 45 3.46 -6.80 -13.50
N PRO A 46 3.76 -6.11 -14.61
CA PRO A 46 3.49 -4.69 -14.75
C PRO A 46 1.99 -4.44 -14.94
N VAL A 47 1.53 -3.30 -14.40
CA VAL A 47 0.19 -2.78 -14.65
C VAL A 47 0.28 -1.76 -15.78
N TYR A 48 -0.24 -2.12 -16.96
CA TYR A 48 -0.19 -1.24 -18.14
C TYR A 48 -1.36 -0.24 -18.21
N SER A 49 -2.51 -0.59 -17.64
CA SER A 49 -3.71 0.25 -17.71
C SER A 49 -3.56 1.48 -16.83
N GLU A 50 -3.54 2.66 -17.44
CA GLU A 50 -3.43 3.94 -16.73
C GLU A 50 -4.52 4.17 -15.67
N PRO A 51 -5.81 3.85 -15.92
CA PRO A 51 -6.84 3.88 -14.87
C PRO A 51 -6.51 2.99 -13.67
N LEU A 52 -5.96 1.78 -13.90
CA LEU A 52 -5.59 0.87 -12.82
C LEU A 52 -4.36 1.35 -12.05
N LYS A 53 -3.37 1.92 -12.76
CA LYS A 53 -2.20 2.54 -12.09
C LYS A 53 -2.65 3.63 -11.13
N ARG A 54 -3.51 4.55 -11.59
CA ARG A 54 -4.08 5.63 -10.76
C ARG A 54 -4.82 5.08 -9.55
N GLN A 55 -5.66 4.06 -9.75
CA GLN A 55 -6.40 3.42 -8.64
C GLN A 55 -5.46 2.84 -7.59
N ILE A 56 -4.38 2.18 -8.00
CA ILE A 56 -3.38 1.62 -7.07
C ILE A 56 -2.64 2.74 -6.34
N VAL A 57 -2.25 3.81 -7.03
CA VAL A 57 -1.60 4.99 -6.41
C VAL A 57 -2.53 5.66 -5.39
N ASP A 58 -3.81 5.82 -5.71
CA ASP A 58 -4.80 6.36 -4.78
C ASP A 58 -4.90 5.49 -3.50
N ILE A 59 -4.97 4.17 -3.65
CA ILE A 59 -4.98 3.22 -2.53
C ILE A 59 -3.72 3.35 -1.67
N LEU A 60 -2.54 3.39 -2.29
CA LEU A 60 -1.27 3.59 -1.58
C LEU A 60 -1.24 4.92 -0.83
N ASN A 61 -1.75 6.00 -1.44
CA ASN A 61 -1.87 7.31 -0.80
C ASN A 61 -2.81 7.28 0.41
N ILE A 62 -3.95 6.58 0.30
CA ILE A 62 -4.88 6.37 1.43
C ILE A 62 -4.18 5.63 2.57
N GLN A 63 -3.44 4.55 2.28
CA GLN A 63 -2.66 3.81 3.28
C GLN A 63 -1.60 4.70 3.95
N LEU A 64 -0.87 5.50 3.17
CA LEU A 64 0.16 6.40 3.69
C LEU A 64 -0.43 7.55 4.53
N ALA A 65 -1.67 7.95 4.25
CA ALA A 65 -2.40 9.00 4.97
C ALA A 65 -3.08 8.52 6.26
N ASP A 66 -3.13 7.21 6.51
CA ASP A 66 -3.74 6.65 7.73
C ASP A 66 -3.13 7.24 9.00
N ASN A 67 -4.01 7.73 9.87
CA ASN A 67 -3.68 8.35 11.15
C ASN A 67 -4.42 7.71 12.33
N GLN A 68 -5.03 6.53 12.12
CA GLN A 68 -5.79 5.79 13.13
C GLN A 68 -5.11 4.47 13.51
N SER A 69 -4.78 3.66 12.51
CA SER A 69 -4.21 2.31 12.68
C SER A 69 -2.73 2.25 12.30
N ALA A 70 -2.23 3.22 11.53
CA ALA A 70 -0.85 3.23 11.06
C ALA A 70 0.15 3.69 12.14
N VAL A 71 1.33 3.08 12.13
CA VAL A 71 2.46 3.43 12.99
C VAL A 71 3.70 3.72 12.16
N TRP A 72 4.56 4.60 12.66
CA TRP A 72 5.97 4.64 12.33
C TRP A 72 6.71 3.55 13.09
N VAL A 73 7.51 2.77 12.37
CA VAL A 73 8.53 1.90 12.97
C VAL A 73 9.85 2.67 12.97
N ASP A 74 10.37 2.92 14.17
CA ASP A 74 11.67 3.58 14.36
C ASP A 74 12.84 2.58 14.35
N GLU A 75 14.06 3.10 14.46
CA GLU A 75 15.30 2.30 14.47
C GLU A 75 15.40 1.31 15.64
N ASN A 76 14.66 1.57 16.72
CA ASN A 76 14.61 0.73 17.92
C ASN A 76 13.42 -0.24 17.88
N LEU A 77 12.74 -0.35 16.73
CA LEU A 77 11.55 -1.17 16.52
C LEU A 77 10.33 -0.75 17.35
N ASN A 78 10.32 0.48 17.87
CA ASN A 78 9.13 0.99 18.53
C ASN A 78 8.05 1.34 17.52
N ASN A 79 6.81 1.16 17.94
CA ASN A 79 5.63 1.47 17.15
C ASN A 79 5.04 2.80 17.61
N GLN A 80 5.30 3.87 16.86
CA GLN A 80 4.77 5.20 17.15
C GLN A 80 3.55 5.50 16.28
N PHE A 81 2.37 5.59 16.88
CA PHE A 81 1.14 5.87 16.13
C PHE A 81 1.21 7.18 15.34
N LYS A 82 0.72 7.16 14.10
CA LYS A 82 0.71 8.30 13.17
C LYS A 82 -0.42 9.31 13.44
N HIS A 83 -0.81 9.49 14.70
CA HIS A 83 -1.86 10.45 15.05
C HIS A 83 -1.44 11.88 14.70
N ASN A 84 -2.38 12.65 14.16
CA ASN A 84 -2.17 14.03 13.75
C ASN A 84 -3.48 14.82 13.86
N ASN A 85 -3.40 16.14 13.63
CA ASN A 85 -4.55 17.04 13.73
C ASN A 85 -5.45 17.04 12.46
N ARG A 86 -5.23 16.11 11.52
CA ARG A 86 -6.08 15.97 10.33
C ARG A 86 -7.33 15.18 10.69
N PRO A 87 -8.39 15.23 9.87
CA PRO A 87 -9.55 14.37 10.07
C PRO A 87 -9.15 12.90 10.22
N PRO A 88 -9.84 12.13 11.07
CA PRO A 88 -9.52 10.71 11.29
C PRO A 88 -9.70 9.93 9.99
N LEU A 89 -8.66 9.20 9.61
CA LEU A 89 -8.62 8.36 8.42
C LEU A 89 -8.04 6.99 8.78
N ARG A 90 -8.88 5.96 8.62
CA ARG A 90 -8.52 4.55 8.74
C ARG A 90 -8.51 3.92 7.35
N ALA A 91 -7.36 3.42 6.91
CA ALA A 91 -7.10 3.04 5.52
C ALA A 91 -8.11 2.03 5.00
N GLN A 92 -8.37 0.94 5.73
CA GLN A 92 -9.21 -0.15 5.24
C GLN A 92 -10.65 0.29 4.96
N LEU A 93 -11.22 1.14 5.84
CA LEU A 93 -12.55 1.72 5.63
C LEU A 93 -12.53 2.74 4.49
N ALA A 94 -11.51 3.60 4.43
CA ALA A 94 -11.40 4.62 3.39
C ALA A 94 -11.23 4.00 2.00
N ILE A 95 -10.46 2.91 1.88
CA ILE A 95 -10.30 2.14 0.64
C ILE A 95 -11.65 1.51 0.23
N TYR A 96 -12.38 0.92 1.17
CA TYR A 96 -13.71 0.36 0.91
C TYR A 96 -14.65 1.44 0.32
N GLU A 97 -14.74 2.60 0.97
CA GLU A 97 -15.58 3.71 0.50
C GLU A 97 -15.12 4.28 -0.85
N TYR A 98 -13.81 4.37 -1.08
CA TYR A 98 -13.23 4.78 -2.35
C TYR A 98 -13.62 3.83 -3.49
N LEU A 99 -13.45 2.52 -3.28
CA LEU A 99 -13.79 1.50 -4.27
C LEU A 99 -15.29 1.45 -4.53
N LYS A 100 -16.11 1.49 -3.48
CA LYS A 100 -17.58 1.50 -3.58
C LYS A 100 -18.09 2.64 -4.48
N LYS A 101 -17.57 3.86 -4.29
CA LYS A 101 -17.89 5.01 -5.15
C LYS A 101 -17.46 4.80 -6.60
N SER A 102 -16.29 4.20 -6.81
CA SER A 102 -15.75 3.97 -8.16
C SER A 102 -16.53 2.91 -8.96
N THR A 103 -17.15 1.94 -8.27
CA THR A 103 -17.90 0.85 -8.89
C THR A 103 -19.41 1.11 -8.98
N GLY A 104 -19.88 2.25 -8.46
CA GLY A 104 -21.29 2.64 -8.50
C GLY A 104 -22.22 1.82 -7.60
N GLN A 105 -21.68 1.23 -6.52
CA GLN A 105 -22.43 0.49 -5.49
C GLN A 105 -22.70 1.32 -4.23
#